data_AF-A0A955WZ90-F1
#
_entry.id   AF-A0A955WZ90-F1
#
_cell.length_a   1.000
_cell.length_b   1.000
_cell.length_c   1.000
_cell.angle_alpha   90.00
_cell.angle_beta   90.00
_cell.angle_gamma   90.00
#
_symmetry.space_group_name_H-M   'P 1'
#
loop_
_entity.id
_entity.type
_entity.pdbx_description
1 polymer ?
#
loop_
_entity_poly.entity_id
_entity_poly.type
_entity_poly.pdbx_seq_one_letter_code
_entity_poly.pdbx_strand_id
1 'polypeptide(L)'
;FTRQVSLQIPAGGVVLDAPDDAKVEGPLGYYSRTVRPHGRALEVEEELRLPSRWYTSEEHAALGTFFDAVTKARDAALVLRVPRMATSTAAR
;
A
#
# COMPACT_ATOMS: atom_id res chain seq x y z
N PHE A 1 -8.96 11.62 1.12
CA PHE A 1 -9.24 10.49 0.21
C PHE A 1 -8.90 9.21 0.94
N THR A 2 -9.78 8.22 0.84
CA THR A 2 -9.56 6.89 1.41
C THR A 2 -9.67 5.88 0.29
N ARG A 3 -8.75 4.93 0.25
CA ARG A 3 -8.70 3.84 -0.72
C ARG A 3 -8.56 2.53 0.02
N GLN A 4 -9.36 1.54 -0.38
CA GLN A 4 -9.19 0.17 0.08
C GLN A 4 -8.85 -0.70 -1.13
N VAL A 5 -7.84 -1.55 -0.98
CA VAL A 5 -7.40 -2.51 -1.99
C VAL A 5 -7.40 -3.88 -1.35
N SER A 6 -8.00 -4.86 -2.02
CA SER A 6 -7.91 -6.26 -1.63
C SER A 6 -7.02 -6.99 -2.64
N LEU A 7 -5.88 -7.52 -2.16
CA LEU A 7 -4.95 -8.32 -2.92
C LEU A 7 -5.24 -9.80 -2.67
N GLN A 8 -5.74 -10.49 -3.68
CA GLN A 8 -6.04 -11.92 -3.57
C GLN A 8 -4.75 -12.75 -3.61
N ILE A 9 -4.57 -13.62 -2.62
CA ILE A 9 -3.46 -14.56 -2.55
C ILE A 9 -3.88 -15.82 -3.34
N PRO A 10 -3.09 -16.24 -4.34
CA PRO A 10 -3.38 -17.45 -5.11
C PRO A 10 -3.51 -18.69 -4.21
N ALA A 11 -4.25 -19.70 -4.67
CA ALA A 11 -4.45 -20.93 -3.90
C ALA A 11 -3.10 -21.60 -3.55
N GLY A 12 -2.92 -21.92 -2.28
CA GLY A 12 -1.68 -22.46 -1.74
C GLY A 12 -0.53 -21.45 -1.62
N GLY A 13 -0.77 -20.18 -2.00
CA GLY A 13 0.14 -19.08 -1.78
C GLY A 13 0.28 -18.77 -0.29
N VAL A 14 1.51 -18.43 0.11
CA VAL A 14 1.83 -18.05 1.50
C VAL A 14 2.51 -16.68 1.46
N VAL A 15 2.02 -15.76 2.27
CA VAL A 15 2.69 -14.47 2.51
C VAL A 15 3.94 -14.75 3.32
N LEU A 16 5.11 -14.42 2.76
CA LEU A 16 6.38 -14.57 3.46
C LEU A 16 6.74 -13.29 4.21
N ASP A 17 6.48 -12.16 3.57
CA ASP A 17 6.77 -10.83 4.10
C ASP A 17 5.67 -9.88 3.65
N ALA A 18 4.96 -9.31 4.63
CA ALA A 18 3.93 -8.32 4.40
C ALA A 18 4.51 -6.95 4.72
N PRO A 19 4.24 -5.92 3.90
CA PRO A 19 4.72 -4.59 4.20
C PRO A 19 4.10 -4.08 5.51
N ASP A 20 4.92 -3.45 6.34
CA ASP A 20 4.47 -2.83 7.58
C ASP A 20 3.46 -1.70 7.30
N ASP A 21 2.67 -1.43 8.34
CA ASP A 21 1.88 -0.21 8.43
C ASP A 21 2.80 1.01 8.30
N ALA A 22 2.34 2.00 7.55
CA ALA A 22 3.10 3.22 7.31
C ALA A 22 2.28 4.44 7.68
N LYS A 23 2.94 5.45 8.25
CA LYS A 23 2.31 6.71 8.63
C LYS A 23 3.25 7.88 8.34
N VAL A 24 2.72 8.90 7.69
CA VAL A 24 3.36 10.20 7.49
C VAL A 24 2.41 11.26 8.00
N GLU A 25 2.85 12.06 8.97
CA GLU A 25 2.01 13.10 9.58
C GLU A 25 2.79 14.40 9.68
N GLY A 26 2.15 15.52 9.36
CA GLY A 26 2.75 16.83 9.46
C GLY A 26 1.75 17.96 9.20
N PRO A 27 2.22 19.22 9.24
CA PRO A 27 1.36 20.40 9.07
C PRO A 27 0.71 20.51 7.68
N LEU A 28 1.23 19.77 6.70
CA LEU A 28 0.74 19.75 5.31
C LEU A 28 -0.23 18.61 5.03
N GLY A 29 -0.41 17.69 5.97
CA GLY A 29 -1.32 16.59 5.81
C GLY A 29 -0.93 15.34 6.57
N TYR A 30 -1.71 14.32 6.29
CA TYR A 30 -1.63 13.04 6.93
C TYR A 30 -1.78 11.97 5.86
N TYR A 31 -0.92 10.97 5.91
CA TYR A 31 -1.05 9.73 5.16
C TYR A 31 -0.90 8.55 6.12
N SER A 32 -1.75 7.55 5.95
CA SER A 32 -1.57 6.24 6.58
C SER A 32 -1.86 5.12 5.61
N ARG A 33 -1.13 4.03 5.75
CA ARG A 33 -1.41 2.74 5.14
C ARG A 33 -1.47 1.70 6.24
N THR A 34 -2.56 0.96 6.29
CA THR A 34 -2.70 -0.22 7.15
C THR A 34 -2.80 -1.47 6.29
N VAL A 35 -2.09 -2.52 6.68
CA VAL A 35 -2.04 -3.78 5.94
C VAL A 35 -2.55 -4.90 6.85
N ARG A 36 -3.65 -5.53 6.48
CA ARG A 36 -4.31 -6.56 7.28
C ARG A 36 -4.46 -7.86 6.47
N PRO A 37 -3.99 -9.00 6.97
CA PRO A 37 -4.35 -10.28 6.38
C PRO A 37 -5.83 -10.58 6.67
N HIS A 38 -6.59 -10.93 5.64
CA HIS A 38 -8.00 -11.32 5.74
C HIS A 38 -8.23 -12.62 4.94
N GLY A 39 -8.14 -13.77 5.62
CA GLY A 39 -8.29 -15.08 4.99
C GLY A 39 -7.23 -15.34 3.92
N ARG A 40 -7.66 -15.43 2.65
CA ARG A 40 -6.77 -15.56 1.47
C ARG A 40 -6.52 -14.23 0.76
N ALA A 41 -6.73 -13.11 1.43
CA ALA A 41 -6.48 -11.79 0.89
C ALA A 41 -5.62 -10.96 1.84
N LEU A 42 -4.94 -9.98 1.27
CA LEU A 42 -4.33 -8.87 1.99
C LEU A 42 -5.15 -7.63 1.72
N GLU A 43 -5.73 -7.08 2.76
CA GLU A 43 -6.45 -5.81 2.71
C GLU A 43 -5.47 -4.69 3.02
N VAL A 44 -5.40 -3.72 2.11
CA VAL A 44 -4.60 -2.52 2.25
C VAL A 44 -5.57 -1.34 2.29
N GLU A 45 -5.55 -0.63 3.40
CA GLU A 45 -6.33 0.59 3.61
C GLU A 45 -5.38 1.78 3.59
N GLU A 46 -5.55 2.69 2.64
CA GLU A 46 -4.78 3.92 2.52
C GLU A 46 -5.67 5.12 2.79
N GLU A 47 -5.21 6.05 3.60
CA GLU A 47 -5.86 7.33 3.85
C GLU A 47 -4.88 8.45 3.56
N LEU A 48 -5.31 9.47 2.79
CA LEU A 48 -4.59 10.71 2.57
C LEU A 48 -5.52 11.89 2.89
N ARG A 49 -5.16 12.67 3.91
CA ARG A 49 -5.85 13.89 4.32
C ARG A 49 -4.92 15.09 4.09
N LEU A 50 -5.41 16.06 3.32
CA LEU A 50 -4.74 17.34 3.13
C LEU A 50 -5.63 18.45 3.73
N PRO A 51 -5.04 19.47 4.38
CA PRO A 51 -5.76 20.68 4.75
C PRO A 51 -6.50 21.28 3.55
N SER A 52 -7.78 21.60 3.73
CA SER A 52 -8.60 22.24 2.71
C SER A 52 -8.35 23.75 2.69
N ARG A 53 -7.16 24.15 2.26
CA ARG A 53 -6.73 25.56 2.15
C ARG A 53 -5.76 25.75 0.99
N TRP A 54 -5.52 27.01 0.65
CA TRP A 54 -4.43 27.38 -0.25
C TRP A 54 -3.08 27.24 0.46
N TYR A 55 -2.08 26.74 -0.28
CA TYR A 55 -0.70 26.69 0.16
C TYR A 55 0.03 27.93 -0.34
N THR A 56 0.89 28.51 0.51
CA THR A 56 1.73 29.62 0.10
C THR A 56 2.86 29.13 -0.82
N SER A 57 3.54 30.05 -1.50
CA SER A 57 4.72 29.72 -2.29
C SER A 57 5.85 29.11 -1.43
N GLU A 58 5.97 29.52 -0.17
CA GLU A 58 6.94 28.98 0.78
C GLU A 58 6.62 27.53 1.16
N GLU A 59 5.33 27.18 1.26
CA GLU A 59 4.88 25.83 1.60
C GLU A 59 4.99 24.84 0.43
N HIS A 60 5.14 25.34 -0.80
CA HIS A 60 5.19 24.49 -2.00
C HIS A 60 6.35 23.48 -1.97
N ALA A 61 7.53 23.90 -1.53
CA ALA A 61 8.69 23.00 -1.40
C ALA A 61 8.45 21.91 -0.34
N ALA A 62 7.87 22.31 0.79
CA ALA A 62 7.52 21.39 1.87
C ALA A 62 6.42 20.40 1.46
N LEU A 63 5.50 20.83 0.58
CA LEU A 63 4.47 19.97 0.00
C LEU A 63 5.07 18.89 -0.91
N GLY A 64 6.09 19.25 -1.72
CA GLY A 64 6.87 18.29 -2.48
C GLY A 64 7.54 17.24 -1.59
N THR A 65 8.18 17.68 -0.51
CA THR A 65 8.82 16.76 0.46
C THR A 65 7.79 15.85 1.15
N PHE A 66 6.61 16.37 1.48
CA PHE A 66 5.52 15.57 2.02
C PHE A 66 5.07 14.50 1.01
N PHE A 67 4.85 14.85 -0.25
CA PHE A 67 4.44 13.88 -1.28
C PHE A 67 5.53 12.84 -1.59
N ASP A 68 6.81 13.22 -1.53
CA ASP A 68 7.92 12.27 -1.64
C ASP A 68 7.91 11.27 -0.48
N ALA A 69 7.66 11.74 0.75
CA ALA A 69 7.53 10.88 1.92
C ALA A 69 6.32 9.95 1.80
N VAL A 70 5.17 10.44 1.32
CA VAL A 70 3.98 9.62 1.03
C VAL A 70 4.27 8.57 -0.03
N THR A 71 5.00 8.93 -1.10
CA THR A 71 5.36 8.01 -2.18
C THR A 71 6.26 6.89 -1.66
N LYS A 72 7.29 7.23 -0.88
CA LYS A 72 8.16 6.24 -0.23
C LYS A 72 7.40 5.37 0.77
N ALA A 73 6.49 5.94 1.53
CA ALA A 73 5.65 5.19 2.47
C ALA A 73 4.71 4.22 1.73
N ARG A 74 4.21 4.61 0.56
CA ARG A 74 3.30 3.83 -0.28
C ARG A 74 4.00 2.72 -1.05
N ASP A 75 5.23 2.96 -1.49
CA ASP A 75 6.07 1.97 -2.16
C ASP A 75 6.58 0.95 -1.15
N ALA A 76 5.82 -0.13 -0.96
CA ALA A 76 6.26 -1.26 -0.16
C ALA A 76 6.03 -2.58 -0.91
N ALA A 77 7.01 -3.47 -0.75
CA ALA A 77 6.99 -4.77 -1.40
C ALA A 77 6.16 -5.77 -0.59
N LEU A 78 5.41 -6.61 -1.30
CA LEU A 78 4.75 -7.79 -0.76
C LEU A 78 5.46 -9.02 -1.33
N VAL A 79 6.00 -9.89 -0.46
CA VAL A 79 6.68 -11.11 -0.90
C VAL A 79 5.76 -12.31 -0.68
N LEU A 80 5.43 -12.98 -1.78
CA LEU A 80 4.57 -14.16 -1.79
C LEU A 80 5.35 -15.38 -2.28
N ARG A 81 5.18 -16.50 -1.59
CA ARG A 81 5.53 -17.82 -2.14
C ARG A 81 4.29 -18.41 -2.77
N VAL A 82 4.31 -18.61 -4.09
CA VAL A 82 3.22 -19.26 -4.84
C VAL A 82 3.66 -20.66 -5.23
N PRO A 83 2.88 -21.72 -4.96
CA PRO A 83 3.21 -23.07 -5.38
C PRO A 83 3.21 -23.15 -6.90
N ARG A 84 4.20 -23.85 -7.46
CA ARG A 84 4.30 -24.07 -8.90
C ARG A 84 3.07 -24.88 -9.34
N MET A 85 2.18 -24.26 -10.11
CA MET A 85 1.06 -25.00 -10.69
C MET A 85 1.62 -26.08 -11.62
N ALA A 86 1.26 -27.34 -11.35
CA ALA A 86 1.46 -28.40 -12.33
C ALA A 86 0.57 -28.08 -13.53
N THR A 87 1.18 -27.69 -14.65
CA THR A 87 0.50 -27.69 -15.94
C THR A 87 0.11 -29.13 -16.25
N SER A 88 -1.14 -29.49 -15.95
CA SER A 88 -1.75 -30.73 -16.41
C SER A 88 -1.89 -30.63 -17.93
N THR A 89 -0.85 -31.07 -18.64
CA THR A 89 -0.96 -31.40 -20.05
C THR A 89 -1.79 -32.68 -20.10
N ALA A 90 -3.11 -32.53 -20.15
CA ALA A 90 -4.01 -33.62 -20.50
C ALA A 90 -3.69 -34.01 -21.96
N ALA A 91 -2.83 -35.01 -22.13
CA ALA A 91 -2.66 -35.71 -23.40
C ALA A 91 -3.99 -36.42 -23.70
N ARG A 92 -4.54 -36.12 -24.88
CA ARG A 92 -5.72 -36.76 -25.47
C ARG A 92 -5.46 -38.20 -25.85
#